data_AF-A0A392SS59-F1
#
_entry.id   AF-A0A392SS59-F1
#
_cell.length_a   1.000
_cell.length_b   1.000
_cell.length_c   1.000
_cell.angle_alpha   90.00
_cell.angle_beta   90.00
_cell.angle_gamma   90.00
#
_symmetry.space_group_name_H-M   'P 1'
#
loop_
_entity.id
_entity.type
_entity.pdbx_description
1 polymer ?
#
loop_
_entity_poly.entity_id
_entity_poly.type
_entity_poly.pdbx_seq_one_letter_code
_entity_poly.pdbx_strand_id
1 'polypeptide(L)' 'DMHGSTREKLIDPELKPLFPSEEFAAFQVLEIALQCTKATPQERPSSRKVCDLLLHVFSNRTMDFEKMKLDHHK' A
#
# COMPACT_ATOMS: atom_id res chain seq x y z
N ASP A 1 -14.71 -18.34 -3.50
CA ASP A 1 -13.73 -17.38 -2.94
C ASP A 1 -14.33 -15.99 -2.72
N MET A 2 -14.90 -15.74 -1.54
CA MET A 2 -15.51 -14.43 -1.20
C MET A 2 -14.48 -13.34 -0.88
N HIS A 3 -13.21 -13.71 -0.64
CA HIS A 3 -12.14 -12.75 -0.36
C HIS A 3 -11.58 -12.06 -1.61
N GLY A 4 -11.58 -12.73 -2.77
CA GLY A 4 -11.07 -12.14 -4.03
C GLY A 4 -11.92 -10.96 -4.50
N SER A 5 -13.25 -11.12 -4.52
CA SER A 5 -14.18 -10.08 -4.99
C SER A 5 -14.17 -8.80 -4.15
N THR A 6 -13.86 -8.91 -2.85
CA THR A 6 -13.77 -7.72 -1.99
C THR A 6 -12.50 -6.94 -2.28
N ARG A 7 -11.37 -7.62 -2.46
CA ARG A 7 -10.07 -6.98 -2.76
C ARG A 7 -10.09 -6.19 -4.06
N GLU A 8 -10.77 -6.70 -5.08
CA GLU A 8 -10.90 -6.03 -6.39
C GLU A 8 -11.63 -4.68 -6.32
N LYS A 9 -12.50 -4.47 -5.31
CA LYS A 9 -13.31 -3.26 -5.13
C LYS A 9 -12.69 -2.21 -4.20
N LEU A 10 -11.56 -2.52 -3.56
CA LEU A 10 -10.92 -1.61 -2.61
C LEU A 10 -10.02 -0.57 -3.26
N ILE A 11 -9.52 -0.87 -4.46
CA ILE A 11 -8.66 0.03 -5.24
C ILE A 11 -9.52 0.77 -6.27
N ASP A 12 -9.36 2.09 -6.30
CA ASP A 12 -10.00 2.95 -7.29
C ASP A 12 -9.75 2.41 -8.72
N PRO A 13 -10.80 2.15 -9.52
CA PRO A 13 -10.65 1.70 -10.89
C PRO A 13 -9.79 2.63 -11.75
N GLU A 14 -9.77 3.95 -11.48
CA GLU A 14 -8.93 4.91 -12.23
C GLU A 14 -7.43 4.72 -11.99
N LEU A 15 -7.04 4.01 -10.93
CA LEU A 15 -5.65 3.65 -10.66
C LEU A 15 -5.20 2.38 -11.38
N LYS A 16 -6.12 1.63 -12.02
CA LYS A 16 -5.79 0.37 -12.71
C LYS A 16 -5.38 0.63 -14.18
N PRO A 17 -4.52 -0.22 -14.77
CA PRO A 17 -3.89 -1.40 -14.17
C PRO A 17 -2.69 -1.03 -13.27
N LEU A 18 -2.54 -1.79 -12.19
CA LEU A 18 -1.39 -1.69 -11.28
C LEU A 18 -0.48 -2.90 -11.49
N PHE A 19 0.83 -2.69 -11.38
CA PHE A 19 1.76 -3.81 -11.21
C PHE A 19 1.54 -4.49 -9.84
N PRO A 20 1.90 -5.78 -9.67
CA PRO A 20 1.72 -6.47 -8.39
C PRO A 20 2.34 -5.74 -7.18
N SER A 21 3.50 -5.08 -7.38
CA SER A 21 4.15 -4.28 -6.33
C SER A 21 3.39 -2.99 -6.00
N GLU A 22 2.72 -2.38 -6.97
CA GLU A 22 1.91 -1.19 -6.77
C GLU A 22 0.58 -1.54 -6.09
N GLU A 23 -0.04 -2.64 -6.48
CA GLU A 23 -1.23 -3.17 -5.81
C GLU A 23 -0.91 -3.53 -4.35
N PHE A 24 0.23 -4.18 -4.11
CA PHE A 24 0.71 -4.46 -2.76
C PHE A 24 0.93 -3.18 -1.95
N ALA A 25 1.61 -2.18 -2.52
CA ALA A 25 1.80 -0.88 -1.86
C ALA A 25 0.46 -0.18 -1.56
N ALA A 26 -0.51 -0.26 -2.46
CA ALA A 26 -1.84 0.31 -2.25
C ALA A 26 -2.56 -0.35 -1.05
N PHE A 27 -2.45 -1.67 -0.89
CA PHE A 27 -2.99 -2.36 0.29
C PHE A 27 -2.27 -1.95 1.59
N GLN A 28 -0.95 -1.74 1.56
CA GLN A 28 -0.23 -1.22 2.73
C GLN A 28 -0.69 0.20 3.09
N VAL A 29 -0.92 1.06 2.11
CA VAL A 29 -1.49 2.41 2.34
C VAL A 29 -2.91 2.32 2.92
N LEU A 30 -3.74 1.39 2.44
CA LEU A 30 -5.07 1.15 3.01
C LEU A 30 -4.99 0.72 4.49
N GLU A 31 -4.05 -0.14 4.87
CA GLU A 31 -3.84 -0.52 6.27
C GLU A 31 -3.46 0.67 7.15
N ILE A 32 -2.61 1.58 6.65
CA ILE A 32 -2.28 2.84 7.33
C ILE A 32 -3.52 3.73 7.48
N ALA A 33 -4.34 3.84 6.42
CA ALA A 33 -5.58 4.61 6.45
C ALA A 33 -6.56 4.07 7.49
N LEU A 34 -6.71 2.74 7.59
CA LEU A 34 -7.57 2.09 8.60
C LEU A 34 -7.12 2.38 10.04
N GLN A 35 -5.81 2.53 10.28
CA GLN A 35 -5.30 2.95 11.59
C GLN A 35 -5.68 4.41 11.90
N CYS A 36 -5.68 5.28 10.89
CA CYS A 36 -6.07 6.68 11.05
C CYS A 36 -7.57 6.85 11.34
N THR A 37 -8.41 5.89 10.92
CA THR A 37 -9.88 5.94 11.09
C THR A 37 -10.39 5.18 12.31
N LYS A 38 -9.53 4.82 13.27
CA LYS A 38 -9.98 4.15 14.51
C LYS A 38 -11.05 4.98 15.24
N ALA A 39 -12.07 4.30 15.76
CA ALA A 39 -13.18 4.95 16.46
C ALA A 39 -12.68 5.76 17.66
N THR A 40 -11.75 5.18 18.42
CA THR A 40 -11.12 5.80 19.58
C THR A 40 -9.95 6.69 19.15
N PRO A 41 -9.93 8.00 19.47
CA PRO A 41 -8.85 8.90 19.05
C PRO A 41 -7.45 8.46 19.50
N GLN A 42 -7.33 7.86 20.68
CA GLN A 42 -6.06 7.40 21.27
C GLN A 42 -5.44 6.20 20.54
N GLU A 43 -6.24 5.45 19.77
CA GLU A 43 -5.75 4.34 18.95
C GLU A 43 -5.21 4.81 17.59
N ARG A 44 -5.46 6.08 17.22
CA ARG A 44 -4.99 6.63 15.96
C ARG A 44 -3.50 6.96 16.07
N PRO A 45 -2.70 6.68 15.03
CA PRO A 45 -1.30 7.06 15.00
C PRO A 45 -1.16 8.59 14.92
N SER A 46 -0.04 9.10 15.42
CA SER A 46 0.33 10.49 15.19
C SER A 46 0.64 10.71 13.70
N SER A 47 0.44 11.95 13.21
CA SER A 47 0.79 12.30 11.83
C SER A 47 2.26 11.98 11.51
N ARG A 48 3.18 12.22 12.45
CA ARG A 48 4.60 11.83 12.29
C ARG A 48 4.76 10.33 12.02
N LYS A 49 4.10 9.49 12.83
CA LYS A 49 4.15 8.03 12.64
C LYS A 49 3.57 7.61 11.30
N VAL A 50 2.49 8.25 10.85
CA VAL A 50 1.90 8.01 9.52
C VAL A 50 2.89 8.39 8.42
N CYS A 51 3.55 9.55 8.52
CA CYS A 51 4.58 9.95 7.55
C CYS A 51 5.73 8.93 7.48
N ASP A 52 6.21 8.43 8.61
CA ASP A 52 7.27 7.41 8.65
C ASP A 52 6.82 6.10 7.95
N LEU A 53 5.58 5.67 8.18
CA LEU A 53 5.01 4.48 7.54
C LEU A 53 4.86 4.67 6.03
N LEU A 54 4.38 5.82 5.58
CA LEU A 54 4.24 6.13 4.15
C LEU A 54 5.59 6.19 3.43
N LEU A 55 6.62 6.77 4.07
CA LEU A 55 8.00 6.77 3.55
C LEU A 55 8.56 5.36 3.44
N HIS A 56 8.25 4.47 4.38
CA HIS A 56 8.65 3.07 4.32
C HIS A 56 7.98 2.33 3.14
N VAL A 57 6.67 2.50 2.94
CA VAL A 57 5.94 1.92 1.78
C VAL A 57 6.53 2.41 0.46
N PHE A 58 6.80 3.72 0.35
CA PHE A 58 7.43 4.30 -0.83
C PHE A 58 8.81 3.69 -1.10
N SER A 59 9.66 3.59 -0.07
CA SER A 59 11.02 3.06 -0.20
C SER A 59 11.03 1.58 -0.63
N ASN A 60 10.14 0.76 -0.05
CA ASN A 60 10.01 -0.64 -0.42
C ASN A 60 9.55 -0.81 -1.87
N ARG A 61 8.58 -0.01 -2.32
CA ARG A 61 8.15 0.02 -3.72
C ARG A 61 9.31 0.34 -4.66
N THR A 62 10.16 1.30 -4.31
CA THR A 62 11.35 1.65 -5.12
C THR A 62 12.34 0.50 -5.18
N MET A 63 12.62 -0.17 -4.05
CA MET A 63 13.53 -1.32 -4.03
C MET A 63 13.02 -2.51 -4.85
N ASP A 64 11.72 -2.82 -4.75
CA ASP A 64 11.10 -3.90 -5.53
C ASP A 64 11.16 -3.60 -7.04
N PHE A 65 10.95 -2.35 -7.42
CA PHE A 65 11.05 -1.91 -8.81
C PHE A 65 12.48 -2.01 -9.37
N GLU A 66 13.48 -1.59 -8.60
CA GLU A 66 14.89 -1.70 -9.00
C GLU A 66 15.34 -3.16 -9.13
N LYS A 67 14.87 -4.05 -8.23
CA LYS A 67 15.10 -5.48 -8.34
C LYS A 67 14.48 -6.08 -9.60
N MET A 68 13.23 -5.71 -9.90
CA MET A 68 12.50 -6.20 -11.07
C MET A 68 13.14 -5.74 -12.39
N LYS A 69 13.77 -4.55 -12.43
CA LYS A 69 14.61 -4.10 -13.54
C LYS A 69 15.88 -4.95 -13.69
N LEU A 70 16.57 -5.23 -12.60
CA LEU A 70 17.81 -6.01 -12.62
C LEU A 70 17.56 -7.44 -13.17
N ASP A 71 16.44 -8.04 -12.79
CA ASP A 71 16.03 -9.38 -13.25
C ASP A 71 15.64 -9.41 -14.74
N HIS A 72 15.17 -8.28 -15.31
CA HIS A 72 14.86 -8.15 -16.74
C HIS A 72 16.10 -7.98 -17.64
N HIS A 73 17.26 -7.67 -17.07
CA HIS A 73 18.51 -7.46 -17.80
C HIS A 73 19.45 -8.68 -17.76
N LYS A 74 18.93 -9.87 -17.41
CA LYS A 74 19.69 -11.10 -17.26
C LYS A 74 19.22 -12.20 -18.21
#